data_AF-A0A853DQU5-F1
#
_entry.id   AF-A0A853DQU5-F1
#
_cell.length_a   1.000
_cell.length_b   1.000
_cell.length_c   1.000
_cell.angle_alpha   90.00
_cell.angle_beta   90.00
_cell.angle_gamma   90.00
#
_symmetry.space_group_name_H-M   'P 1'
#
loop_
_entity.id
_entity.type
_entity.pdbx_description
1 polymer ?
#
loop_
_entity_poly.entity_id
_entity_poly.type
_entity_poly.pdbx_seq_one_letter_code
_entity_poly.pdbx_strand_id
1 'polypeptide(L)'
;MTEITDRAQELLAGRIDAVRKLSERQRTATQAREAADAADRDAAAAWSDATQAGWTSTELRKLGLAQPTNRRGGRPKGSRTTRRPEAPSGSTPDA
;
A
#
# COMPACT_ATOMS: atom_id res chain seq x y z
N MET A 1 42.03 -25.99 8.87
CA MET A 1 40.62 -26.04 9.31
C MET A 1 39.89 -24.71 9.14
N THR A 2 40.57 -23.58 8.96
CA THR A 2 39.98 -22.25 8.76
C THR A 2 39.26 -22.08 7.41
N GLU A 3 39.76 -22.67 6.33
CA GLU A 3 39.19 -22.47 4.97
C GLU A 3 37.69 -22.82 4.83
N ILE A 4 37.20 -23.83 5.56
CA ILE A 4 35.77 -24.21 5.52
C ILE A 4 34.92 -23.15 6.22
N THR A 5 35.40 -22.64 7.37
CA THR A 5 34.74 -21.58 8.12
C THR A 5 34.73 -20.28 7.32
N ASP A 6 35.84 -19.94 6.65
CA ASP A 6 35.95 -18.72 5.84
C ASP A 6 34.96 -18.76 4.66
N ARG A 7 34.89 -19.89 3.94
CA ARG A 7 33.91 -20.07 2.86
C ARG A 7 32.47 -20.01 3.36
N ALA A 8 32.19 -20.58 4.54
CA ALA A 8 30.86 -20.50 5.14
C ALA A 8 30.48 -19.05 5.50
N GLN A 9 31.44 -18.26 5.98
CA GLN A 9 31.25 -16.84 6.28
C GLN A 9 31.02 -16.01 5.03
N GLU A 10 31.78 -16.23 3.96
CA GLU A 10 31.58 -15.55 2.67
C GLU A 10 30.18 -15.80 2.09
N LEU A 11 29.75 -17.07 2.10
CA LEU A 11 28.40 -17.43 1.67
C LEU A 11 27.32 -16.76 2.51
N LEU A 12 27.51 -16.69 3.82
CA LEU A 12 26.58 -16.02 4.73
C LEU A 12 26.55 -14.51 4.47
N ALA A 13 27.72 -13.87 4.29
CA ALA A 13 27.83 -12.45 3.99
C ALA A 13 27.10 -12.09 2.70
N GLY A 14 27.28 -12.89 1.63
CA GLY A 14 26.57 -12.69 0.36
C GLY A 14 25.05 -12.81 0.50
N ARG A 15 24.57 -13.76 1.32
CA ARG A 15 23.13 -13.91 1.59
C ARG A 15 22.57 -12.72 2.38
N ILE A 16 23.30 -12.25 3.40
CA ILE A 16 22.89 -11.09 4.19
C ILE A 16 22.82 -9.83 3.32
N ASP A 17 23.81 -9.61 2.45
CA ASP A 17 23.82 -8.49 1.52
C ASP A 17 22.63 -8.53 0.54
N ALA A 18 22.30 -9.72 0.03
CA ALA A 18 21.12 -9.89 -0.83
C ALA A 18 19.81 -9.54 -0.11
N VAL A 19 19.64 -9.97 1.15
CA VAL A 19 18.45 -9.65 1.96
C VAL A 19 18.40 -8.15 2.28
N ARG A 20 19.54 -7.53 2.60
CA ARG A 20 19.62 -6.09 2.84
C ARG A 20 19.19 -5.31 1.62
N LYS A 21 19.74 -5.63 0.45
CA LYS A 21 19.37 -5.00 -0.83
C LYS A 21 17.88 -5.17 -1.11
N LEU A 22 17.33 -6.37 -0.92
CA LEU A 22 15.89 -6.61 -1.12
C LEU A 22 15.06 -5.72 -0.19
N SER A 23 15.40 -5.63 1.09
CA SER A 23 14.70 -4.79 2.07
C SER A 23 14.72 -3.32 1.68
N GLU A 24 15.87 -2.80 1.25
CA GLU A 24 16.00 -1.42 0.76
C GLU A 24 15.14 -1.17 -0.48
N ARG A 25 15.12 -2.10 -1.44
CA ARG A 25 14.28 -1.99 -2.64
C ARG A 25 12.79 -2.07 -2.30
N GLN A 26 12.39 -2.95 -1.38
CA GLN A 26 11.01 -3.04 -0.91
C GLN A 26 10.56 -1.75 -0.22
N ARG A 27 11.40 -1.18 0.65
CA ARG A 27 11.12 0.12 1.28
C ARG A 27 10.94 1.22 0.23
N THR A 28 11.82 1.28 -0.76
CA THR A 28 11.74 2.26 -1.86
C THR A 28 10.45 2.08 -2.66
N ALA A 29 10.07 0.84 -2.97
CA ALA A 29 8.84 0.54 -3.70
C ALA A 29 7.59 0.96 -2.91
N THR A 30 7.56 0.74 -1.59
CA THR A 30 6.47 1.19 -0.73
C THR A 30 6.39 2.73 -0.71
N GLN A 31 7.50 3.42 -0.52
CA GLN A 31 7.55 4.89 -0.53
C GLN A 31 7.09 5.48 -1.87
N ALA A 32 7.49 4.88 -2.99
CA ALA A 32 7.06 5.32 -4.32
C ALA A 32 5.55 5.15 -4.52
N ARG A 33 4.96 4.07 -4.00
CA ARG A 33 3.50 3.86 -4.03
C ARG A 33 2.77 4.88 -3.17
N GLU A 34 3.24 5.15 -1.95
CA GLU A 34 2.67 6.17 -1.08
C GLU A 34 2.73 7.57 -1.70
N ALA A 35 3.84 7.90 -2.37
CA ALA A 35 3.99 9.15 -3.10
C ALA A 35 3.04 9.24 -4.30
N ALA A 36 2.87 8.15 -5.05
CA ALA A 36 1.90 8.08 -6.15
C ALA A 36 0.45 8.26 -5.63
N ASP A 37 0.08 7.56 -4.55
CA ASP A 37 -1.24 7.68 -3.92
C ASP A 37 -1.50 9.10 -3.38
N ALA A 38 -0.47 9.80 -2.91
CA ALA A 38 -0.57 11.21 -2.51
C ALA A 38 -0.78 12.11 -3.74
N ALA A 39 0.03 11.95 -4.78
CA ALA A 39 -0.09 12.72 -6.01
C ALA A 39 -1.46 12.54 -6.68
N ASP A 40 -2.00 11.31 -6.69
CA ASP A 40 -3.34 11.04 -7.21
C ASP A 40 -4.44 11.76 -6.43
N ARG A 41 -4.32 11.82 -5.09
CA ARG A 41 -5.27 12.55 -4.24
C ARG A 41 -5.19 14.06 -4.47
N ASP A 42 -3.99 14.60 -4.68
CA ASP A 42 -3.78 16.02 -4.95
C ASP A 42 -4.32 16.40 -6.34
N ALA A 43 -4.09 15.55 -7.35
CA ALA A 43 -4.69 15.72 -8.67
C ALA A 43 -6.22 15.71 -8.62
N ALA A 44 -6.81 14.82 -7.81
CA ALA A 44 -8.26 14.77 -7.62
C ALA A 44 -8.83 16.01 -6.90
N ALA A 45 -8.08 16.55 -5.94
CA ALA A 45 -8.43 17.82 -5.30
C ALA A 45 -8.37 18.97 -6.31
N ALA A 46 -7.28 19.10 -7.06
CA ALA A 46 -7.10 20.14 -8.08
C ALA A 46 -8.17 20.07 -9.18
N TRP A 47 -8.56 18.86 -9.61
CA TRP A 47 -9.68 18.69 -10.54
C TRP A 47 -11.00 19.21 -9.94
N SER A 48 -11.25 18.93 -8.65
CA SER A 48 -12.45 19.40 -7.97
C SER A 48 -12.46 20.93 -7.85
N ASP A 49 -11.33 21.53 -7.50
CA ASP A 49 -11.17 22.99 -7.42
C ASP A 49 -11.40 23.64 -8.79
N ALA A 50 -10.87 23.04 -9.87
CA ALA A 50 -11.12 23.50 -11.23
C ALA A 50 -12.63 23.47 -11.57
N THR A 51 -13.33 22.39 -11.19
CA THR A 51 -14.78 22.32 -11.42
C THR A 51 -15.57 23.34 -10.59
N GLN A 52 -15.13 23.64 -9.36
CA GLN A 52 -15.73 24.69 -8.53
C GLN A 52 -15.47 26.09 -9.10
N ALA A 53 -14.32 26.29 -9.75
CA ALA A 53 -13.99 27.52 -10.48
C ALA A 53 -14.75 27.67 -11.82
N GLY A 54 -15.67 26.75 -12.13
CA GLY A 54 -16.55 26.83 -13.30
C GLY A 54 -16.04 26.10 -14.54
N TRP A 55 -14.90 25.40 -14.46
CA TRP A 55 -14.42 24.61 -15.57
C TRP A 55 -15.24 23.33 -15.73
N THR A 56 -15.66 23.05 -16.96
CA THR A 56 -16.31 21.77 -17.27
C THR A 56 -15.28 20.68 -17.52
N SER A 57 -15.65 19.44 -17.21
CA SER A 57 -14.82 18.26 -17.50
C SER A 57 -14.43 18.14 -18.97
N THR A 58 -15.25 18.67 -19.88
CA THR A 58 -14.98 18.65 -21.33
C THR A 58 -13.91 19.67 -21.71
N GLU A 59 -13.92 20.86 -21.11
CA GLU A 59 -12.88 21.88 -21.33
C GLU A 59 -11.54 21.41 -20.78
N LEU A 60 -11.51 20.88 -19.55
CA LEU A 60 -10.28 20.33 -18.97
C LEU A 60 -9.68 19.21 -19.84
N ARG A 61 -10.53 18.32 -20.38
CA ARG A 61 -10.09 17.28 -21.33
C ARG A 61 -9.58 17.84 -22.65
N LYS A 62 -10.20 18.90 -23.18
CA LYS A 62 -9.71 19.60 -24.39
C LYS A 62 -8.35 20.24 -24.17
N LEU A 63 -8.03 20.63 -22.93
CA LEU A 63 -6.71 21.12 -22.53
C LEU A 63 -5.68 20.00 -22.29
N GLY A 64 -6.07 18.73 -22.49
CA GLY A 64 -5.20 17.58 -22.28
C GLY A 64 -5.11 17.10 -20.83
N LEU A 65 -5.91 17.66 -19.92
CA LEU A 65 -5.97 17.22 -18.53
C LEU A 65 -6.89 16.01 -18.41
N ALA A 66 -6.33 14.88 -17.98
CA ALA A 66 -7.10 13.67 -17.70
C ALA A 66 -7.77 13.76 -16.34
N GLN A 67 -9.01 13.30 -16.25
CA GLN A 67 -9.68 13.16 -14.96
C GLN A 67 -8.98 12.06 -14.15
N PRO A 68 -8.51 12.35 -12.93
CA PRO A 68 -7.87 11.33 -12.09
C PRO A 68 -8.88 10.22 -11.77
N THR A 69 -8.42 8.97 -11.86
CA THR A 69 -9.25 7.77 -11.67
C THR A 69 -9.74 7.65 -10.23
N ASN A 70 -8.97 8.20 -9.27
CA ASN A 70 -9.26 8.15 -7.85
C ASN A 70 -10.02 9.41 -7.42
N ARG A 71 -11.29 9.52 -7.83
CA ARG A 71 -12.19 10.54 -7.27
C ARG A 71 -12.24 10.35 -5.75
N ARG A 72 -11.93 11.40 -4.97
CA ARG A 72 -12.25 11.48 -3.53
C ARG A 72 -13.75 11.22 -3.36
N GLY A 73 -14.14 9.98 -3.12
CA GLY A 73 -15.56 9.63 -3.12
C GLY A 73 -15.86 8.14 -3.20
N GLY A 74 -15.13 7.33 -2.44
CA GLY A 74 -15.42 5.91 -2.34
C GLY A 74 -14.63 5.30 -1.20
N ARG A 75 -15.08 5.53 0.04
CA ARG A 75 -14.63 4.75 1.19
C ARG A 75 -14.58 3.27 0.77
N PRO A 76 -13.45 2.56 0.89
CA PRO A 76 -13.42 1.14 0.58
C PRO A 76 -14.54 0.49 1.38
N LYS A 77 -15.50 -0.11 0.67
CA LYS A 77 -16.67 -0.75 1.25
C LYS A 77 -16.13 -1.76 2.24
N GLY A 78 -16.22 -1.43 3.52
CA GLY A 78 -15.58 -2.19 4.59
C GLY A 78 -15.89 -3.66 4.38
N SER A 79 -14.84 -4.47 4.32
CA SER A 79 -14.98 -5.92 4.43
C SER A 79 -15.70 -6.18 5.74
N ARG A 80 -17.01 -6.39 5.63
CA ARG A 80 -17.90 -6.68 6.74
C ARG A 80 -17.59 -8.12 7.11
N THR A 81 -16.50 -8.33 7.84
CA THR A 81 -16.23 -9.61 8.48
C THR A 81 -17.34 -9.79 9.53
N THR A 82 -18.34 -10.57 9.15
CA THR A 82 -19.36 -11.05 10.08
C THR A 82 -18.63 -11.97 11.05
N ARG A 83 -18.32 -11.43 12.23
CA ARG A 83 -17.83 -12.22 13.36
C ARG A 83 -18.91 -13.25 13.69
N ARG A 84 -18.66 -14.52 13.34
CA ARG A 84 -19.46 -15.67 13.76
C ARG A 84 -19.40 -15.74 15.29
N PRO A 85 -20.52 -15.78 16.02
CA PRO A 85 -20.48 -16.06 17.44
C PRO A 85 -20.09 -17.53 17.62
N GLU A 86 -18.93 -17.75 18.23
CA GLU A 86 -18.53 -19.03 18.78
C GLU A 86 -19.35 -19.24 20.06
N ALA A 87 -20.16 -20.30 20.08
CA ALA A 87 -20.94 -20.68 21.24
C ALA A 87 -20.00 -21.10 22.38
N PRO A 88 -20.24 -20.66 23.64
CA PRO A 88 -19.42 -21.07 24.76
C PRO A 88 -19.70 -22.54 25.09
N SER A 89 -18.77 -23.42 24.73
CA SER A 89 -18.69 -24.77 25.25
C SER A 89 -17.78 -24.74 26.48
N GLY A 90 -18.36 -24.93 27.67
CA GLY A 90 -17.57 -25.07 28.90
C GLY A 90 -18.27 -24.60 30.18
N SER A 91 -19.44 -25.16 30.50
CA SER A 91 -19.89 -25.22 31.89
C SER A 91 -19.71 -26.67 32.35
N THR A 92 -18.64 -26.92 33.09
CA THR A 92 -18.51 -28.08 33.97
C THR A 92 -19.03 -27.63 35.34
N PRO A 93 -20.16 -28.16 35.84
CA PRO A 93 -20.47 -28.06 37.25
C PRO A 93 -19.93 -29.29 37.98
N ASP A 94 -19.19 -28.98 39.04
CA ASP A 94 -18.77 -29.81 40.15
C ASP A 94 -20.00 -30.30 40.94
N ALA A 95 -20.09 -31.63 41.16
CA ALA A 95 -20.86 -32.30 42.23
C ALA A 95 -20.53 -33.81 42.25
#